data_AF-A0A1I1S4Y9-F1
#
_entry.id   AF-A0A1I1S4Y9-F1
#
_cell.length_a   1.000
_cell.length_b   1.000
_cell.length_c   1.000
_cell.angle_alpha   90.00
_cell.angle_beta   90.00
_cell.angle_gamma   90.00
#
_symmetry.space_group_name_H-M   'P 1'
#
loop_
_entity.id
_entity.type
_entity.pdbx_description
1 polymer ?
#
loop_
_entity_poly.entity_id
_entity_poly.type
_entity_poly.pdbx_seq_one_letter_code
_entity_poly.pdbx_strand_id
1 'polypeptide(L)'
;MLYTVIKKNLYQDSVSLMLLTNHLSAVDGVTQVQVMMGTPANKDIFKNSGLYTEELEDANPSDLCIVVDTEDESVVENVVNETDSYLNSQAEASQESTIKVVRTWEMAENKLSNADVALISIAGEHATAEANKALDRGLNVFMFSDNVPVEDELQLKTRAQEEGLIVMGPDCGTGILDGVPMAFANVVEKGNIGIVGASGTGIQEVSSIIGRNGSGVSQAIGTGGRDLSSEIGAITTIRGLKLLDQDPETDVITYISKPPAPEVREKVVDVFKTLSKPVVAIFMGDKPREAHDNVHYTWTLEDTAHKALELASANKTAGYNFAGDEDLQTIKQNSKQRYIKGYFCGGTLASEAAMIVEDALELDASHEHPEGMMLQYEGHEVIDLGDDAYTQGRAHPMIDPTLRVEKVEEAAADDETAVILLDNVIGYGAHEDMAGVFAPVVEKAKAQAASEGKAFAAIASVTGTAEDPQVFQDQVDKLEAAGVIVTDMKVIGHTSGADTVTGILLGIKAGT
;
A
#
# COMPACT_ATOMS: atom_id res chain seq x y z
N MET A 1 -21.84 3.00 28.71
CA MET A 1 -21.63 1.99 29.78
C MET A 1 -20.95 0.80 29.14
N LEU A 2 -19.97 0.21 29.81
CA LEU A 2 -19.20 -0.90 29.27
C LEU A 2 -19.89 -2.24 29.54
N TYR A 3 -20.00 -3.06 28.50
CA TYR A 3 -20.53 -4.42 28.54
C TYR A 3 -19.53 -5.38 27.93
N THR A 4 -19.24 -6.48 28.63
CA THR A 4 -18.26 -7.48 28.19
C THR A 4 -18.93 -8.80 27.86
N VAL A 5 -18.62 -9.31 26.67
CA VAL A 5 -19.05 -10.63 26.19
C VAL A 5 -17.81 -11.47 25.90
N ILE A 6 -17.77 -12.68 26.47
CA ILE A 6 -16.67 -13.63 26.25
C ILE A 6 -17.21 -14.88 25.57
N LYS A 7 -16.79 -15.13 24.33
CA LYS A 7 -17.06 -16.38 23.61
C LYS A 7 -15.88 -17.34 23.81
N LYS A 8 -16.14 -18.43 24.53
CA LYS A 8 -15.10 -19.38 24.96
C LYS A 8 -14.57 -20.24 23.80
N ASN A 9 -13.25 -20.43 23.76
CA ASN A 9 -12.54 -21.26 22.78
C ASN A 9 -12.84 -20.93 21.30
N LEU A 10 -13.05 -19.65 21.00
CA LEU A 10 -13.36 -19.16 19.67
C LEU A 10 -12.19 -18.32 19.16
N TYR A 11 -11.11 -19.00 18.78
CA TYR A 11 -9.92 -18.33 18.27
C TYR A 11 -10.19 -17.70 16.90
N GLN A 12 -9.76 -16.45 16.74
CA GLN A 12 -9.76 -15.71 15.48
C GLN A 12 -8.38 -15.07 15.29
N ASP A 13 -7.94 -14.93 14.04
CA ASP A 13 -6.72 -14.19 13.73
C ASP A 13 -6.94 -12.67 13.87
N SER A 14 -5.84 -11.92 13.93
CA SER A 14 -5.84 -10.47 14.18
C SER A 14 -6.63 -9.67 13.14
N VAL A 15 -6.62 -10.09 11.86
CA VAL A 15 -7.35 -9.38 10.79
C VAL A 15 -8.84 -9.65 10.92
N SER A 16 -9.22 -10.91 11.15
CA SER A 16 -10.62 -11.29 11.40
C SER A 16 -11.22 -10.54 12.59
N LEU A 17 -10.47 -10.40 13.69
CA LEU A 17 -10.87 -9.64 14.88
C LEU A 17 -11.08 -8.16 14.59
N MET A 18 -10.19 -7.59 13.79
CA MET A 18 -10.23 -6.17 13.46
C MET A 18 -11.38 -5.85 12.49
N LEU A 19 -11.55 -6.65 11.42
CA LEU A 19 -12.69 -6.50 10.51
C LEU A 19 -14.02 -6.67 11.24
N LEU A 20 -14.09 -7.62 12.16
CA LEU A 20 -15.25 -7.79 13.04
C LEU A 20 -15.45 -6.56 13.94
N THR A 21 -14.38 -5.98 14.50
CA THR A 21 -14.47 -4.74 15.29
C THR A 21 -15.04 -3.58 14.46
N ASN A 22 -14.61 -3.45 13.20
CA ASN A 22 -15.12 -2.41 12.29
C ASN A 22 -16.59 -2.62 11.93
N HIS A 23 -16.96 -3.87 11.59
CA HIS A 23 -18.35 -4.25 11.32
C HIS A 23 -19.26 -3.89 12.49
N LEU A 24 -18.83 -4.22 13.71
CA LEU A 24 -19.59 -3.92 14.93
C LEU A 24 -19.60 -2.43 15.29
N SER A 25 -18.56 -1.67 14.91
CA SER A 25 -18.51 -0.22 15.14
C SER A 25 -19.54 0.54 14.31
N ALA A 26 -20.01 -0.05 13.20
CA ALA A 26 -21.07 0.51 12.37
C ALA A 26 -22.49 0.22 12.87
N VAL A 27 -22.65 -0.54 13.97
CA VAL A 27 -23.96 -0.88 14.54
C VAL A 27 -24.56 0.33 15.25
N ASP A 28 -25.78 0.70 14.86
CA ASP A 28 -26.53 1.79 15.49
C ASP A 28 -26.62 1.63 17.02
N GLY A 29 -26.20 2.65 17.75
CA GLY A 29 -26.23 2.69 19.22
C GLY A 29 -24.95 2.20 19.91
N VAL A 30 -23.94 1.79 19.16
CA VAL A 30 -22.59 1.54 19.69
C VAL A 30 -21.81 2.86 19.72
N THR A 31 -21.30 3.24 20.90
CA THR A 31 -20.40 4.39 21.04
C THR A 31 -18.96 3.99 20.71
N GLN A 32 -18.54 2.82 21.21
CA GLN A 32 -17.22 2.25 20.96
C GLN A 32 -17.31 0.73 21.12
N VAL A 33 -16.60 -0.04 20.30
CA VAL A 33 -16.49 -1.50 20.48
C VAL A 33 -15.08 -1.96 20.18
N GLN A 34 -14.63 -2.99 20.88
CA GLN A 34 -13.34 -3.61 20.62
C GLN A 34 -13.42 -5.12 20.79
N VAL A 35 -12.94 -5.85 19.78
CA VAL A 35 -12.91 -7.30 19.75
C VAL A 35 -11.48 -7.80 19.69
N MET A 36 -11.08 -8.63 20.66
CA MET A 36 -9.71 -9.16 20.77
C MET A 36 -9.69 -10.56 21.38
N MET A 37 -8.58 -11.29 21.18
CA MET A 37 -8.32 -12.50 21.96
C MET A 37 -8.02 -12.17 23.42
N GLY A 38 -8.40 -13.05 24.35
CA GLY A 38 -8.16 -12.92 25.80
C GLY A 38 -6.70 -13.10 26.26
N THR A 39 -5.72 -12.66 25.47
CA THR A 39 -4.29 -12.70 25.84
C THR A 39 -3.95 -11.62 26.86
N PRO A 40 -2.89 -11.78 27.69
CA PRO A 40 -2.45 -10.74 28.61
C PRO A 40 -2.16 -9.40 27.93
N ALA A 41 -1.50 -9.42 26.76
CA ALA A 41 -1.19 -8.21 26.00
C ALA A 41 -2.46 -7.47 25.56
N ASN A 42 -3.47 -8.19 25.07
CA ASN A 42 -4.73 -7.57 24.64
C ASN A 42 -5.55 -7.03 25.82
N LYS A 43 -5.48 -7.66 26.99
CA LYS A 43 -6.09 -7.12 28.22
C LYS A 43 -5.48 -5.78 28.61
N ASP A 44 -4.19 -5.58 28.37
CA ASP A 44 -3.56 -4.28 28.59
C ASP A 44 -3.98 -3.25 27.52
N ILE A 45 -4.25 -3.67 26.28
CA ILE A 45 -4.82 -2.79 25.26
C ILE A 45 -6.21 -2.30 25.67
N PHE A 46 -7.10 -3.18 26.17
CA PHE A 46 -8.40 -2.77 26.72
C PHE A 46 -8.27 -1.72 27.85
N LYS A 47 -7.24 -1.84 28.71
CA LYS A 47 -6.99 -0.84 29.77
C LYS A 47 -6.61 0.52 29.19
N ASN A 48 -5.72 0.51 28.20
CA ASN A 48 -5.23 1.73 27.57
C ASN A 48 -6.31 2.42 26.71
N SER A 49 -7.23 1.65 26.12
CA SER A 49 -8.34 2.17 25.31
C SER A 49 -9.56 2.61 26.12
N GLY A 50 -9.53 2.44 27.45
CA GLY A 50 -10.66 2.77 28.32
C GLY A 50 -11.81 1.77 28.28
N LEU A 51 -11.63 0.63 27.62
CA LEU A 51 -12.62 -0.44 27.45
C LEU A 51 -12.36 -1.65 28.36
N TYR A 52 -11.66 -1.48 29.48
CA TYR A 52 -11.41 -2.58 30.41
C TYR A 52 -12.56 -2.79 31.37
N THR A 53 -12.97 -4.06 31.56
CA THR A 53 -13.88 -4.48 32.63
C THR A 53 -13.29 -5.66 33.40
N GLU A 54 -13.70 -5.86 34.66
CA GLU A 54 -13.17 -6.95 35.50
C GLU A 54 -13.47 -8.34 34.93
N GLU A 55 -14.56 -8.49 34.17
CA GLU A 55 -14.98 -9.73 33.52
C GLU A 55 -13.93 -10.25 32.53
N LEU A 56 -13.09 -9.39 31.95
CA LEU A 56 -12.00 -9.80 31.05
C LEU A 56 -10.95 -10.68 31.75
N GLU A 57 -10.84 -10.64 33.08
CA GLU A 57 -9.91 -11.50 33.80
C GLU A 57 -10.27 -12.99 33.69
N ASP A 58 -11.55 -13.30 33.46
CA ASP A 58 -12.03 -14.67 33.25
C ASP A 58 -11.71 -15.23 31.85
N ALA A 59 -11.22 -14.39 30.92
CA ALA A 59 -10.84 -14.81 29.57
C ALA A 59 -9.44 -15.43 29.52
N ASN A 60 -9.30 -16.51 28.74
CA ASN A 60 -8.02 -17.13 28.41
C ASN A 60 -7.55 -16.73 26.99
N PRO A 61 -6.30 -17.03 26.60
CA PRO A 61 -5.75 -16.66 25.28
C PRO A 61 -6.50 -17.19 24.04
N SER A 62 -7.35 -18.22 24.19
CA SER A 62 -8.17 -18.81 23.13
C SER A 62 -9.62 -18.32 23.14
N ASP A 63 -9.98 -17.42 24.05
CA ASP A 63 -11.32 -16.84 24.14
C ASP A 63 -11.41 -15.54 23.34
N LEU A 64 -12.54 -15.32 22.67
CA LEU A 64 -12.88 -14.07 22.01
C LEU A 64 -13.54 -13.13 23.02
N CYS A 65 -12.96 -11.96 23.23
CA CYS A 65 -13.47 -10.91 24.11
C CYS A 65 -14.03 -9.77 23.28
N ILE A 66 -15.25 -9.35 23.58
CA ILE A 66 -15.93 -8.22 22.96
C ILE A 66 -16.31 -7.26 24.08
N VAL A 67 -15.82 -6.02 24.03
CA VAL A 67 -16.26 -4.97 24.94
C VAL A 67 -16.96 -3.88 24.15
N VAL A 68 -18.18 -3.55 24.57
CA VAL A 68 -19.05 -2.55 23.94
C VAL A 68 -19.31 -1.42 24.92
N ASP A 69 -19.03 -0.19 24.52
CA ASP A 69 -19.53 1.01 25.17
C ASP A 69 -20.83 1.46 24.49
N THR A 70 -21.94 1.42 25.24
CA THR A 70 -23.25 1.89 24.78
C THR A 70 -24.08 2.43 25.94
N GLU A 71 -25.00 3.35 25.66
CA GLU A 71 -25.99 3.82 26.63
C GLU A 71 -27.22 2.90 26.73
N ASP A 72 -27.41 1.98 25.77
CA ASP A 72 -28.55 1.07 25.68
C ASP A 72 -28.11 -0.39 25.71
N GLU A 73 -28.38 -1.08 26.81
CA GLU A 73 -28.05 -2.50 27.00
C GLU A 73 -28.65 -3.42 25.94
N SER A 74 -29.78 -3.03 25.31
CA SER A 74 -30.40 -3.84 24.26
C SER A 74 -29.54 -3.94 22.99
N VAL A 75 -28.61 -2.99 22.78
CA VAL A 75 -27.63 -3.00 21.68
C VAL A 75 -26.64 -4.16 21.83
N VAL A 76 -26.36 -4.62 23.06
CA VAL A 76 -25.42 -5.72 23.32
C VAL A 76 -25.91 -7.02 22.67
N GLU A 77 -27.22 -7.30 22.73
CA GLU A 77 -27.79 -8.49 22.07
C GLU A 77 -27.64 -8.40 20.55
N ASN A 78 -27.79 -7.20 19.97
CA ASN A 78 -27.57 -6.97 18.54
C ASN A 78 -26.11 -7.20 18.16
N VAL A 79 -25.16 -6.66 18.93
CA VAL A 79 -23.72 -6.87 18.71
C VAL A 79 -23.34 -8.36 18.77
N VAL A 80 -23.92 -9.12 19.70
CA VAL A 80 -23.69 -10.57 19.80
C VAL A 80 -24.25 -11.30 18.57
N ASN A 81 -25.45 -10.95 18.13
CA ASN A 81 -26.08 -11.54 16.95
C ASN A 81 -25.30 -11.23 15.67
N GLU A 82 -24.87 -9.98 15.50
CA GLU A 82 -24.01 -9.56 14.38
C GLU A 82 -22.67 -10.27 14.41
N THR A 83 -22.08 -10.46 15.59
CA THR A 83 -20.85 -11.27 15.74
C THR A 83 -21.05 -12.70 15.28
N ASP A 84 -22.13 -13.36 15.71
CA ASP A 84 -22.42 -14.73 15.31
C ASP A 84 -22.72 -14.83 13.81
N SER A 85 -23.46 -13.87 13.26
CA SER A 85 -23.74 -13.78 11.83
C SER A 85 -22.46 -13.64 11.02
N TYR A 86 -21.59 -12.69 11.40
CA TYR A 86 -20.31 -12.45 10.76
C TYR A 86 -19.42 -13.69 10.77
N LEU A 87 -19.23 -14.31 11.94
CA LEU A 87 -18.38 -15.50 12.06
C LEU A 87 -18.96 -16.73 11.32
N ASN A 88 -20.28 -16.90 11.31
CA ASN A 88 -20.92 -17.97 10.55
C ASN A 88 -20.78 -17.74 9.04
N SER A 89 -20.97 -16.51 8.56
CA SER A 89 -20.79 -16.18 7.14
C SER A 89 -19.36 -16.45 6.66
N GLN A 90 -18.36 -16.14 7.49
CA GLN A 90 -16.96 -16.49 7.22
C GLN A 90 -16.75 -18.00 7.18
N ALA A 91 -17.36 -18.76 8.10
CA ALA A 91 -17.27 -20.21 8.11
C ALA A 91 -17.96 -20.85 6.89
N GLU A 92 -19.07 -20.28 6.40
CA GLU A 92 -19.76 -20.73 5.19
C GLU A 92 -18.97 -20.40 3.92
N ALA A 93 -18.40 -19.20 3.81
CA ALA A 93 -17.47 -18.83 2.74
C ALA A 93 -16.24 -19.76 2.72
N SER A 94 -15.76 -20.17 3.90
CA SER A 94 -14.68 -21.16 4.06
C SER A 94 -15.08 -22.58 3.64
N GLN A 95 -16.37 -22.94 3.66
CA GLN A 95 -16.88 -24.24 3.21
C GLN A 95 -17.10 -24.30 1.69
N GLU A 96 -17.40 -23.16 1.06
CA GLU A 96 -17.43 -23.05 -0.41
C GLU A 96 -16.03 -22.97 -1.04
N SER A 97 -15.03 -22.58 -0.25
CA SER A 97 -13.63 -22.58 -0.65
C SER A 97 -13.15 -23.99 -1.05
N THR A 98 -12.72 -24.13 -2.31
CA THR A 98 -12.01 -25.32 -2.80
C THR A 98 -10.57 -25.43 -2.27
N ILE A 99 -10.10 -24.43 -1.53
CA ILE A 99 -8.72 -24.33 -1.03
C ILE A 99 -8.57 -25.20 0.22
N LYS A 100 -7.69 -26.21 0.12
CA LYS A 100 -7.46 -27.17 1.20
C LYS A 100 -6.55 -26.56 2.26
N VAL A 101 -7.11 -26.27 3.43
CA VAL A 101 -6.34 -25.79 4.59
C VAL A 101 -5.71 -26.96 5.36
N VAL A 102 -4.46 -26.79 5.79
CA VAL A 102 -3.71 -27.75 6.60
C VAL A 102 -3.07 -27.04 7.79
N ARG A 103 -2.60 -27.81 8.79
CA ARG A 103 -2.06 -27.26 10.05
C ARG A 103 -0.58 -27.56 10.29
N THR A 104 0.07 -28.36 9.44
CA THR A 104 1.49 -28.68 9.57
C THR A 104 2.16 -28.71 8.20
N TRP A 105 3.48 -28.50 8.18
CA TRP A 105 4.29 -28.57 6.98
C TRP A 105 4.24 -29.94 6.31
N GLU A 106 4.26 -31.02 7.09
CA GLU A 106 4.18 -32.38 6.56
C GLU A 106 2.86 -32.62 5.84
N MET A 107 1.76 -32.06 6.36
CA MET A 107 0.46 -32.13 5.69
C MET A 107 0.45 -31.28 4.41
N ALA A 108 1.08 -30.09 4.42
CA ALA A 108 1.19 -29.23 3.25
C ALA A 108 1.98 -29.92 2.12
N GLU A 109 3.15 -30.46 2.43
CA GLU A 109 4.01 -31.17 1.47
C GLU A 109 3.31 -32.41 0.89
N ASN A 110 2.58 -33.17 1.71
CA ASN A 110 1.78 -34.30 1.22
C ASN A 110 0.62 -33.88 0.30
N LYS A 111 0.12 -32.64 0.43
CA LYS A 111 -0.98 -32.12 -0.39
C LYS A 111 -0.49 -31.41 -1.65
N LEU A 112 0.69 -30.81 -1.61
CA LEU A 112 1.32 -30.08 -2.70
C LEU A 112 2.83 -30.39 -2.70
N SER A 113 3.18 -31.58 -3.18
CA SER A 113 4.56 -32.10 -3.16
C SER A 113 5.51 -31.40 -4.14
N ASN A 114 4.96 -30.56 -5.02
CA ASN A 114 5.69 -29.78 -6.03
C ASN A 114 5.55 -28.27 -5.76
N ALA A 115 5.37 -27.87 -4.50
CA ALA A 115 5.40 -26.46 -4.13
C ALA A 115 6.81 -25.89 -4.38
N ASP A 116 6.88 -24.66 -4.91
CA ASP A 116 8.14 -23.96 -5.18
C ASP A 116 8.33 -22.71 -4.31
N VAL A 117 7.25 -22.20 -3.71
CA VAL A 117 7.22 -20.95 -2.92
C VAL A 117 6.37 -21.14 -1.67
N ALA A 118 6.82 -20.60 -0.54
CA ALA A 118 6.05 -20.42 0.68
C ALA A 118 5.78 -18.93 0.92
N LEU A 119 4.51 -18.54 0.97
CA LEU A 119 4.09 -17.20 1.40
C LEU A 119 3.86 -17.19 2.91
N ILE A 120 4.58 -16.31 3.62
CA ILE A 120 4.55 -16.19 5.08
C ILE A 120 3.99 -14.81 5.44
N SER A 121 2.83 -14.82 6.10
CA SER A 121 2.06 -13.63 6.51
C SER A 121 1.56 -13.76 7.95
N ILE A 122 2.43 -14.24 8.85
CA ILE A 122 2.17 -14.38 10.29
C ILE A 122 2.87 -13.26 11.08
N ALA A 123 2.70 -13.21 12.40
CA ALA A 123 3.43 -12.27 13.25
C ALA A 123 4.95 -12.39 13.06
N GLY A 124 5.66 -11.26 12.97
CA GLY A 124 7.10 -11.19 12.71
C GLY A 124 7.95 -12.06 13.63
N GLU A 125 7.60 -12.11 14.92
CA GLU A 125 8.26 -12.94 15.93
C GLU A 125 8.25 -14.45 15.64
N HIS A 126 7.40 -14.91 14.72
CA HIS A 126 7.32 -16.31 14.30
C HIS A 126 7.77 -16.52 12.85
N ALA A 127 7.85 -15.46 12.04
CA ALA A 127 8.12 -15.54 10.61
C ALA A 127 9.50 -16.16 10.30
N THR A 128 10.55 -15.80 11.04
CA THR A 128 11.91 -16.35 10.86
C THR A 128 11.93 -17.88 11.00
N ALA A 129 11.20 -18.43 11.98
CA ALA A 129 11.18 -19.86 12.24
C ALA A 129 10.47 -20.62 11.11
N GLU A 130 9.35 -20.10 10.62
CA GLU A 130 8.62 -20.70 9.50
C GLU A 130 9.38 -20.55 8.17
N ALA A 131 10.11 -19.46 7.96
CA ALA A 131 10.95 -19.26 6.78
C ALA A 131 12.11 -20.26 6.73
N ASN A 132 12.79 -20.50 7.85
CA ASN A 132 13.83 -21.52 7.91
C ASN A 132 13.27 -22.92 7.61
N LYS A 133 12.06 -23.25 8.08
CA LYS A 133 11.39 -24.53 7.74
C LYS A 133 11.05 -24.64 6.25
N ALA A 134 10.72 -23.53 5.59
CA ALA A 134 10.49 -23.49 4.15
C ALA A 134 11.80 -23.72 3.38
N LEU A 135 12.88 -23.03 3.77
CA LEU A 135 14.21 -23.20 3.19
C LEU A 135 14.75 -24.63 3.38
N ASP A 136 14.56 -25.24 4.56
CA ASP A 136 14.89 -26.65 4.83
C ASP A 136 14.25 -27.63 3.84
N ARG A 137 13.13 -27.22 3.22
CA ARG A 137 12.37 -27.99 2.23
C ARG A 137 12.66 -27.60 0.79
N GLY A 138 13.63 -26.72 0.55
CA GLY A 138 13.99 -26.26 -0.79
C GLY A 138 12.98 -25.30 -1.40
N LEU A 139 12.15 -24.64 -0.58
CA LEU A 139 11.16 -23.67 -1.05
C LEU A 139 11.75 -22.26 -1.07
N ASN A 140 11.41 -21.48 -2.09
CA ASN A 140 11.61 -20.04 -2.04
C ASN A 140 10.64 -19.43 -1.03
N VAL A 141 10.96 -18.26 -0.48
CA VAL A 141 10.13 -17.62 0.54
C VAL A 141 9.67 -16.26 0.05
N PHE A 142 8.36 -16.02 0.13
CA PHE A 142 7.76 -14.69 0.05
C PHE A 142 7.27 -14.30 1.45
N MET A 143 7.96 -13.37 2.09
CA MET A 143 7.70 -12.95 3.45
C MET A 143 7.00 -11.60 3.45
N PHE A 144 5.68 -11.66 3.51
CA PHE A 144 4.83 -10.50 3.74
C PHE A 144 4.99 -9.97 5.18
N SER A 145 5.20 -10.88 6.14
CA SER A 145 5.44 -10.54 7.53
C SER A 145 6.49 -9.46 7.70
N ASP A 146 6.14 -8.44 8.47
CA ASP A 146 7.04 -7.40 8.95
C ASP A 146 7.45 -7.66 10.42
N ASN A 147 8.19 -6.76 11.07
CA ASN A 147 8.71 -6.86 12.44
C ASN A 147 9.67 -8.04 12.64
N VAL A 148 10.44 -8.35 11.61
CA VAL A 148 11.53 -9.34 11.66
C VAL A 148 12.87 -8.62 11.92
N PRO A 149 13.70 -9.10 12.87
CA PRO A 149 15.02 -8.50 13.11
C PRO A 149 15.91 -8.47 11.87
N VAL A 150 16.75 -7.44 11.74
CA VAL A 150 17.65 -7.25 10.58
C VAL A 150 18.66 -8.40 10.47
N GLU A 151 19.13 -8.92 11.60
CA GLU A 151 20.05 -10.04 11.65
C GLU A 151 19.42 -11.34 11.11
N ASP A 152 18.14 -11.56 11.39
CA ASP A 152 17.38 -12.71 10.90
C ASP A 152 17.14 -12.58 9.39
N GLU A 153 16.78 -11.38 8.91
CA GLU A 153 16.65 -11.10 7.48
C GLU A 153 17.97 -11.41 6.73
N LEU A 154 19.09 -10.90 7.23
CA LEU A 154 20.40 -11.14 6.64
C LEU A 154 20.75 -12.63 6.63
N GLN A 155 20.47 -13.35 7.71
CA GLN A 155 20.69 -14.79 7.82
C GLN A 155 19.85 -15.57 6.79
N LEU A 156 18.56 -15.27 6.68
CA LEU A 156 17.64 -15.93 5.75
C LEU A 156 18.05 -15.69 4.30
N LYS A 157 18.30 -14.44 3.92
CA LYS A 157 18.69 -14.07 2.54
C LYS A 157 20.03 -14.68 2.15
N THR A 158 21.01 -14.65 3.06
CA THR A 158 22.33 -15.26 2.82
C THR A 158 22.21 -16.77 2.63
N ARG A 159 21.49 -17.45 3.53
CA ARG A 159 21.24 -18.88 3.44
C ARG A 159 20.56 -19.26 2.14
N ALA A 160 19.49 -18.55 1.77
CA ALA A 160 18.77 -18.81 0.52
C ALA A 160 19.70 -18.68 -0.69
N GLN A 161 20.56 -17.65 -0.72
CA GLN A 161 21.54 -17.49 -1.79
C GLN A 161 22.52 -18.66 -1.88
N GLU A 162 23.01 -19.18 -0.74
CA GLU A 162 23.91 -20.35 -0.69
C GLU A 162 23.22 -21.64 -1.16
N GLU A 163 21.92 -21.77 -0.91
CA GLU A 163 21.09 -22.90 -1.31
C GLU A 163 20.51 -22.75 -2.74
N GLY A 164 20.78 -21.62 -3.41
CA GLY A 164 20.28 -21.31 -4.76
C GLY A 164 18.82 -20.83 -4.81
N LEU A 165 18.20 -20.63 -3.65
CA LEU A 165 16.84 -20.13 -3.44
C LEU A 165 16.79 -18.59 -3.40
N ILE A 166 15.59 -18.04 -3.23
CA ILE A 166 15.36 -16.61 -2.98
C ILE A 166 14.42 -16.40 -1.79
N VAL A 167 14.73 -15.39 -0.97
CA VAL A 167 13.86 -14.88 0.10
C VAL A 167 13.47 -13.45 -0.28
N MET A 168 12.19 -13.24 -0.57
CA MET A 168 11.57 -11.96 -0.88
C MET A 168 10.97 -11.42 0.41
N GLY A 169 11.49 -10.33 0.95
CA GLY A 169 11.10 -9.84 2.29
C GLY A 169 12.14 -10.11 3.38
N PRO A 170 11.87 -9.79 4.66
CA PRO A 170 10.60 -9.37 5.27
C PRO A 170 10.05 -8.05 4.73
N ASP A 171 8.81 -7.74 5.09
CA ASP A 171 8.09 -6.54 4.63
C ASP A 171 8.06 -6.48 3.08
N CYS A 172 7.71 -7.61 2.46
CA CYS A 172 7.51 -7.70 1.01
C CYS A 172 6.01 -7.66 0.71
N GLY A 173 5.48 -6.45 0.46
CA GLY A 173 4.06 -6.24 0.25
C GLY A 173 3.50 -6.77 -1.08
N THR A 174 4.33 -6.88 -2.13
CA THR A 174 3.85 -7.12 -3.50
C THR A 174 4.79 -8.04 -4.28
N GLY A 175 4.20 -8.98 -5.03
CA GLY A 175 4.90 -9.70 -6.09
C GLY A 175 3.92 -10.36 -7.08
N ILE A 176 4.41 -10.69 -8.26
CA ILE A 176 3.70 -11.46 -9.28
C ILE A 176 4.68 -12.49 -9.82
N LEU A 177 4.51 -13.78 -9.48
CA LEU A 177 5.43 -14.84 -9.88
C LEU A 177 4.73 -15.78 -10.86
N ASP A 178 5.15 -15.78 -12.12
CA ASP A 178 4.53 -16.52 -13.23
C ASP A 178 3.00 -16.29 -13.31
N GLY A 179 2.59 -15.02 -13.18
CA GLY A 179 1.19 -14.61 -13.14
C GLY A 179 0.45 -14.91 -11.82
N VAL A 180 1.12 -15.49 -10.82
CA VAL A 180 0.53 -15.72 -9.49
C VAL A 180 0.70 -14.47 -8.62
N PRO A 181 -0.39 -13.81 -8.18
CA PRO A 181 -0.32 -12.65 -7.29
C PRO A 181 0.16 -13.07 -5.89
N MET A 182 1.07 -12.29 -5.32
CA MET A 182 1.63 -12.49 -3.98
C MET A 182 1.32 -11.27 -3.11
N ALA A 183 0.59 -11.50 -2.01
CA ALA A 183 0.11 -10.47 -1.07
C ALA A 183 -0.71 -9.38 -1.78
N PHE A 184 -0.32 -8.11 -1.70
CA PHE A 184 -1.00 -7.01 -2.39
C PHE A 184 -0.52 -6.94 -3.84
N ALA A 185 -1.37 -7.34 -4.79
CA ALA A 185 -1.00 -7.41 -6.20
C ALA A 185 -2.20 -7.16 -7.12
N ASN A 186 -1.90 -6.64 -8.31
CA ASN A 186 -2.90 -6.35 -9.34
C ASN A 186 -2.98 -7.48 -10.37
N VAL A 187 -4.15 -7.66 -10.97
CA VAL A 187 -4.35 -8.60 -12.07
C VAL A 187 -3.71 -8.00 -13.32
N VAL A 188 -2.55 -8.54 -13.70
CA VAL A 188 -1.78 -8.12 -14.88
C VAL A 188 -1.52 -9.33 -15.75
N GLU A 189 -1.70 -9.16 -17.06
CA GLU A 189 -1.43 -10.21 -18.04
C GLU A 189 0.04 -10.65 -18.02
N LYS A 190 0.28 -11.89 -18.42
CA LYS A 190 1.66 -12.36 -18.64
C LYS A 190 2.25 -11.64 -19.86
N GLY A 191 3.44 -11.08 -19.70
CA GLY A 191 4.15 -10.38 -20.76
C GLY A 191 5.66 -10.53 -20.64
N ASN A 192 6.41 -9.59 -21.22
CA ASN A 192 7.87 -9.67 -21.36
C ASN A 192 8.63 -8.60 -20.58
N ILE A 193 7.97 -7.90 -19.66
CA ILE A 193 8.60 -6.92 -18.76
C ILE A 193 8.79 -7.57 -17.39
N GLY A 194 10.04 -7.75 -16.96
CA GLY A 194 10.36 -8.22 -15.62
C GLY A 194 10.57 -7.05 -14.67
N ILE A 195 10.04 -7.11 -13.45
CA ILE A 195 10.15 -6.06 -12.43
C ILE A 195 10.91 -6.61 -11.22
N VAL A 196 11.87 -5.85 -10.69
CA VAL A 196 12.48 -6.06 -9.37
C VAL A 196 12.28 -4.78 -8.56
N GLY A 197 11.70 -4.88 -7.37
CA GLY A 197 11.46 -3.69 -6.56
C GLY A 197 11.59 -3.88 -5.06
N ALA A 198 12.24 -2.91 -4.43
CA ALA A 198 12.22 -2.71 -2.97
C ALA A 198 11.09 -1.71 -2.61
N SER A 199 9.91 -1.94 -3.18
CA SER A 199 8.76 -1.04 -3.11
C SER A 199 7.49 -1.78 -3.53
N GLY A 200 6.57 -2.01 -2.59
CA GLY A 200 5.30 -2.69 -2.88
C GLY A 200 4.44 -1.90 -3.86
N THR A 201 3.99 -0.72 -3.46
CA THR A 201 3.11 0.12 -4.30
C THR A 201 3.80 0.67 -5.55
N GLY A 202 5.13 0.80 -5.57
CA GLY A 202 5.85 1.11 -6.80
C GLY A 202 5.78 -0.02 -7.83
N ILE A 203 5.88 -1.28 -7.39
CA ILE A 203 5.63 -2.44 -8.26
C ILE A 203 4.18 -2.44 -8.76
N GLN A 204 3.22 -2.21 -7.86
CA GLN A 204 1.79 -2.17 -8.23
C GLN A 204 1.51 -1.11 -9.28
N GLU A 205 2.02 0.11 -9.10
CA GLU A 205 1.78 1.22 -10.02
C GLU A 205 2.39 0.95 -11.39
N VAL A 206 3.67 0.58 -11.45
CA VAL A 206 4.34 0.29 -12.72
C VAL A 206 3.69 -0.88 -13.45
N SER A 207 3.37 -1.97 -12.74
CA SER A 207 2.71 -3.13 -13.36
C SER A 207 1.28 -2.82 -13.81
N SER A 208 0.55 -1.98 -13.07
CA SER A 208 -0.79 -1.53 -13.44
C SER A 208 -0.79 -0.64 -14.67
N ILE A 209 0.13 0.33 -14.76
CA ILE A 209 0.29 1.15 -15.98
C ILE A 209 0.63 0.27 -17.18
N ILE A 210 1.54 -0.69 -17.02
CA ILE A 210 1.89 -1.67 -18.06
C ILE A 210 0.64 -2.44 -18.53
N GLY A 211 -0.14 -2.98 -17.58
CA GLY A 211 -1.37 -3.72 -17.85
C GLY A 211 -2.43 -2.88 -18.56
N ARG A 212 -2.69 -1.66 -18.07
CA ARG A 212 -3.63 -0.71 -18.69
C ARG A 212 -3.23 -0.31 -20.12
N ASN A 213 -1.95 -0.39 -20.46
CA ASN A 213 -1.42 -0.13 -21.81
C ASN A 213 -1.37 -1.38 -22.70
N GLY A 214 -1.99 -2.49 -22.28
CA GLY A 214 -2.16 -3.71 -23.09
C GLY A 214 -0.88 -4.55 -23.20
N SER A 215 0.07 -4.35 -22.29
CA SER A 215 1.24 -5.22 -22.12
C SER A 215 1.12 -5.98 -20.79
N GLY A 216 2.15 -6.75 -20.43
CA GLY A 216 2.14 -7.60 -19.26
C GLY A 216 3.51 -7.73 -18.61
N VAL A 217 3.54 -8.36 -17.45
CA VAL A 217 4.77 -8.66 -16.73
C VAL A 217 5.15 -10.13 -16.87
N SER A 218 6.44 -10.43 -17.02
CA SER A 218 6.92 -11.81 -16.93
C SER A 218 6.92 -12.24 -15.47
N GLN A 219 7.55 -11.42 -14.62
CA GLN A 219 7.70 -11.58 -13.19
C GLN A 219 7.75 -10.20 -12.53
N ALA A 220 7.22 -10.06 -11.32
CA ALA A 220 7.44 -8.91 -10.45
C ALA A 220 7.94 -9.39 -9.07
N ILE A 221 9.22 -9.16 -8.80
CA ILE A 221 9.93 -9.67 -7.63
C ILE A 221 10.07 -8.53 -6.61
N GLY A 222 9.23 -8.55 -5.57
CA GLY A 222 9.43 -7.73 -4.39
C GLY A 222 10.63 -8.23 -3.57
N THR A 223 11.41 -7.32 -2.99
CA THR A 223 12.67 -7.69 -2.31
C THR A 223 12.64 -7.51 -0.78
N GLY A 224 11.63 -6.79 -0.27
CA GLY A 224 11.52 -6.35 1.11
C GLY A 224 12.00 -4.92 1.31
N GLY A 225 11.32 -4.14 2.16
CA GLY A 225 11.56 -2.70 2.33
C GLY A 225 13.00 -2.33 2.71
N ARG A 226 13.71 -3.21 3.42
CA ARG A 226 15.09 -2.99 3.90
C ARG A 226 16.19 -3.64 3.07
N ASP A 227 15.85 -4.30 1.95
CA ASP A 227 16.85 -5.05 1.17
C ASP A 227 18.03 -4.17 0.71
N LEU A 228 17.77 -2.88 0.50
CA LEU A 228 18.75 -1.90 0.02
C LEU A 228 19.50 -1.15 1.13
N SER A 229 19.32 -1.55 2.39
CA SER A 229 20.10 -1.00 3.52
C SER A 229 21.55 -1.48 3.47
N SER A 230 22.44 -0.77 4.15
CA SER A 230 23.86 -1.14 4.27
C SER A 230 24.05 -2.51 4.95
N GLU A 231 23.19 -2.84 5.90
CA GLU A 231 23.20 -4.09 6.67
C GLU A 231 22.86 -5.30 5.81
N ILE A 232 21.86 -5.18 4.91
CA ILE A 232 21.42 -6.28 4.04
C ILE A 232 22.21 -6.34 2.74
N GLY A 233 22.46 -5.19 2.11
CA GLY A 233 23.36 -5.09 0.96
C GLY A 233 22.79 -5.64 -0.35
N ALA A 234 21.48 -5.48 -0.58
CA ALA A 234 20.77 -5.77 -1.84
C ALA A 234 20.81 -7.25 -2.27
N ILE A 235 20.82 -8.20 -1.32
CA ILE A 235 20.96 -9.63 -1.62
C ILE A 235 19.84 -10.10 -2.56
N THR A 236 18.58 -9.81 -2.22
CA THR A 236 17.43 -10.26 -2.99
C THR A 236 17.29 -9.49 -4.28
N THR A 237 17.53 -8.17 -4.26
CA THR A 237 17.57 -7.33 -5.46
C THR A 237 18.54 -7.85 -6.50
N ILE A 238 19.80 -8.10 -6.12
CA ILE A 238 20.82 -8.58 -7.04
C ILE A 238 20.49 -9.97 -7.57
N ARG A 239 19.91 -10.84 -6.73
CA ARG A 239 19.45 -12.16 -7.15
C ARG A 239 18.30 -12.04 -8.16
N GLY A 240 17.30 -11.22 -7.88
CA GLY A 240 16.15 -10.97 -8.75
C GLY A 240 16.57 -10.44 -10.12
N LEU A 241 17.46 -9.43 -10.16
CA LEU A 241 17.99 -8.87 -11.42
C LEU A 241 18.66 -9.95 -12.29
N LYS A 242 19.45 -10.83 -11.67
CA LYS A 242 20.12 -11.93 -12.39
C LYS A 242 19.14 -13.01 -12.86
N LEU A 243 18.10 -13.30 -12.08
CA LEU A 243 17.05 -14.24 -12.48
C LEU A 243 16.27 -13.72 -13.68
N LEU A 244 15.90 -12.44 -13.67
CA LEU A 244 15.23 -11.80 -14.81
C LEU A 244 16.11 -11.73 -16.05
N ASP A 245 17.41 -11.48 -15.92
CA ASP A 245 18.35 -11.51 -17.06
C ASP A 245 18.47 -12.92 -17.66
N GLN A 246 18.28 -13.96 -16.86
CA GLN A 246 18.32 -15.36 -17.31
C GLN A 246 16.97 -15.89 -17.81
N ASP A 247 15.86 -15.23 -17.46
CA ASP A 247 14.51 -15.65 -17.82
C ASP A 247 14.23 -15.41 -19.32
N PRO A 248 14.03 -16.44 -20.15
CA PRO A 248 13.78 -16.26 -21.58
C PRO A 248 12.47 -15.52 -21.90
N GLU A 249 11.54 -15.39 -20.96
CA GLU A 249 10.28 -14.64 -21.15
C GLU A 249 10.45 -13.15 -20.86
N THR A 250 11.52 -12.74 -20.19
CA THR A 250 11.81 -11.33 -19.91
C THR A 250 12.63 -10.71 -21.05
N ASP A 251 12.15 -9.65 -21.68
CA ASP A 251 12.88 -8.85 -22.67
C ASP A 251 13.44 -7.55 -22.08
N VAL A 252 12.71 -6.93 -21.15
CA VAL A 252 13.08 -5.67 -20.49
C VAL A 252 13.01 -5.83 -18.98
N ILE A 253 14.05 -5.38 -18.28
CA ILE A 253 14.10 -5.37 -16.81
C ILE A 253 13.74 -3.98 -16.31
N THR A 254 12.83 -3.91 -15.35
CA THR A 254 12.44 -2.68 -14.66
C THR A 254 12.85 -2.79 -13.19
N TYR A 255 13.54 -1.77 -12.69
CA TYR A 255 14.03 -1.70 -11.32
C TYR A 255 13.41 -0.49 -10.61
N ILE A 256 12.87 -0.72 -9.41
CA ILE A 256 12.16 0.31 -8.64
C ILE A 256 12.65 0.29 -7.19
N SER A 257 13.11 1.42 -6.68
CA SER A 257 13.36 1.52 -5.24
C SER A 257 13.26 2.93 -4.68
N LYS A 258 13.00 3.02 -3.37
CA LYS A 258 13.41 4.19 -2.57
C LYS A 258 14.93 4.42 -2.64
N PRO A 259 15.47 5.58 -2.26
CA PRO A 259 16.91 5.83 -2.27
C PRO A 259 17.67 4.77 -1.46
N PRO A 260 18.54 3.96 -2.10
CA PRO A 260 19.38 3.02 -1.37
C PRO A 260 20.51 3.76 -0.63
N ALA A 261 21.12 3.07 0.34
CA ALA A 261 22.39 3.52 0.91
C ALA A 261 23.44 3.73 -0.20
N PRO A 262 24.28 4.80 -0.16
CA PRO A 262 25.14 5.16 -1.28
C PRO A 262 26.02 4.03 -1.81
N GLU A 263 26.63 3.23 -0.93
CA GLU A 263 27.46 2.09 -1.31
C GLU A 263 26.66 0.93 -1.91
N VAL A 264 25.43 0.72 -1.45
CA VAL A 264 24.52 -0.30 -2.00
C VAL A 264 24.00 0.14 -3.37
N ARG A 265 23.75 1.43 -3.54
CA ARG A 265 23.39 2.04 -4.83
C ARG A 265 24.40 1.70 -5.90
N GLU A 266 25.68 1.96 -5.64
CA GLU A 266 26.74 1.71 -6.62
C GLU A 266 26.89 0.21 -6.89
N LYS A 267 26.71 -0.65 -5.88
CA LYS A 267 26.68 -2.11 -6.06
C LYS A 267 25.56 -2.54 -7.01
N VAL A 268 24.35 -2.00 -6.87
CA VAL A 268 23.20 -2.30 -7.74
C VAL A 268 23.42 -1.74 -9.16
N VAL A 269 23.92 -0.51 -9.27
CA VAL A 269 24.26 0.11 -10.56
C VAL A 269 25.32 -0.69 -11.31
N ASP A 270 26.33 -1.21 -10.62
CA ASP A 270 27.33 -2.08 -11.22
C ASP A 270 26.74 -3.41 -11.73
N VAL A 271 25.71 -3.94 -11.06
CA VAL A 271 25.00 -5.12 -11.56
C VAL A 271 24.26 -4.81 -12.87
N PHE A 272 23.61 -3.65 -13.01
CA PHE A 272 22.91 -3.29 -14.27
C PHE A 272 23.84 -3.37 -15.49
N LYS A 273 25.09 -2.92 -15.34
CA LYS A 273 26.12 -2.95 -16.40
C LYS A 273 26.53 -4.36 -16.82
N THR A 274 26.21 -5.37 -16.01
CA THR A 274 26.52 -6.78 -16.32
C THR A 274 25.37 -7.53 -16.98
N LEU A 275 24.16 -6.95 -16.97
CA LEU A 275 22.97 -7.59 -17.53
C LEU A 275 22.99 -7.47 -19.05
N SER A 276 22.51 -8.52 -19.72
CA SER A 276 22.43 -8.57 -21.18
C SER A 276 21.20 -7.84 -21.73
N LYS A 277 20.17 -7.69 -20.89
CA LYS A 277 18.89 -7.05 -21.25
C LYS A 277 18.86 -5.57 -20.91
N PRO A 278 18.05 -4.76 -21.62
CA PRO A 278 17.81 -3.37 -21.24
C PRO A 278 17.20 -3.26 -19.84
N VAL A 279 17.67 -2.26 -19.09
CA VAL A 279 17.21 -1.94 -17.74
C VAL A 279 16.58 -0.55 -17.72
N VAL A 280 15.36 -0.43 -17.20
CA VAL A 280 14.75 0.85 -16.84
C VAL A 280 14.77 0.96 -15.32
N ALA A 281 15.40 1.99 -14.77
CA ALA A 281 15.64 2.09 -13.34
C ALA A 281 15.16 3.43 -12.77
N ILE A 282 14.40 3.36 -11.68
CA ILE A 282 14.02 4.51 -10.88
C ILE A 282 14.53 4.37 -9.45
N PHE A 283 15.19 5.43 -8.97
CA PHE A 283 15.50 5.64 -7.56
C PHE A 283 14.61 6.82 -7.11
N MET A 284 13.52 6.52 -6.40
CA MET A 284 12.54 7.51 -5.97
C MET A 284 13.21 8.66 -5.23
N GLY A 285 12.91 9.92 -5.53
CA GLY A 285 13.52 11.08 -4.86
C GLY A 285 14.90 11.51 -5.39
N ASP A 286 15.56 10.75 -6.26
CA ASP A 286 16.83 11.16 -6.89
C ASP A 286 16.62 11.63 -8.32
N LYS A 287 17.11 12.84 -8.67
CA LYS A 287 17.04 13.31 -10.06
C LYS A 287 17.69 12.27 -10.99
N PRO A 288 17.11 11.99 -12.17
CA PRO A 288 17.58 10.91 -13.02
C PRO A 288 19.06 11.08 -13.36
N ARG A 289 19.81 9.99 -13.25
CA ARG A 289 21.20 9.95 -13.70
C ARG A 289 21.25 10.01 -15.22
N GLU A 290 22.38 10.43 -15.77
CA GLU A 290 22.61 10.26 -17.21
C GLU A 290 22.51 8.78 -17.58
N ALA A 291 21.68 8.48 -18.57
CA ALA A 291 21.58 7.14 -19.13
C ALA A 291 22.93 6.70 -19.70
N HIS A 292 23.25 5.42 -19.57
CA HIS A 292 24.45 4.82 -20.14
C HIS A 292 24.17 3.41 -20.62
N ASP A 293 24.80 3.02 -21.73
CA ASP A 293 24.70 1.70 -22.34
C ASP A 293 23.25 1.20 -22.48
N ASN A 294 22.88 0.14 -21.75
CA ASN A 294 21.57 -0.51 -21.73
C ASN A 294 20.69 -0.04 -20.55
N VAL A 295 21.08 1.00 -19.82
CA VAL A 295 20.42 1.47 -18.60
C VAL A 295 19.76 2.83 -18.82
N HIS A 296 18.45 2.88 -18.58
CA HIS A 296 17.62 4.08 -18.71
C HIS A 296 17.12 4.52 -17.33
N TYR A 297 17.55 5.68 -16.86
CA TYR A 297 17.05 6.24 -15.60
C TYR A 297 15.85 7.13 -15.83
N THR A 298 14.82 6.97 -15.01
CA THR A 298 13.54 7.68 -15.08
C THR A 298 13.28 8.46 -13.79
N TRP A 299 12.34 9.41 -13.85
CA TRP A 299 12.03 10.30 -12.72
C TRP A 299 10.78 9.88 -11.95
N THR A 300 9.76 9.42 -12.67
CA THR A 300 8.48 8.98 -12.09
C THR A 300 8.21 7.51 -12.39
N LEU A 301 7.37 6.86 -11.59
CA LEU A 301 6.87 5.50 -11.81
C LEU A 301 6.19 5.40 -13.18
N GLU A 302 5.45 6.44 -13.57
CA GLU A 302 4.81 6.51 -14.89
C GLU A 302 5.83 6.60 -16.03
N ASP A 303 6.86 7.44 -15.92
CA ASP A 303 7.95 7.48 -16.89
C ASP A 303 8.67 6.13 -16.98
N THR A 304 8.83 5.46 -15.84
CA THR A 304 9.43 4.13 -15.74
C THR A 304 8.60 3.11 -16.51
N ALA A 305 7.29 3.06 -16.27
CA ALA A 305 6.38 2.15 -16.97
C ALA A 305 6.35 2.43 -18.48
N HIS A 306 6.23 3.69 -18.89
CA HIS A 306 6.23 4.05 -20.32
C HIS A 306 7.56 3.78 -21.00
N LYS A 307 8.69 3.98 -20.32
CA LYS A 307 9.99 3.63 -20.88
C LYS A 307 10.16 2.13 -21.00
N ALA A 308 9.65 1.35 -20.05
CA ALA A 308 9.64 -0.11 -20.15
C ALA A 308 8.77 -0.58 -21.33
N LEU A 309 7.58 0.00 -21.51
CA LEU A 309 6.68 -0.28 -22.64
C LEU A 309 7.33 0.07 -23.99
N GLU A 310 7.98 1.24 -24.09
CA GLU A 310 8.71 1.68 -25.29
C GLU A 310 9.76 0.64 -25.71
N LEU A 311 10.56 0.16 -24.75
CA LEU A 311 11.61 -0.84 -24.99
C LEU A 311 11.03 -2.24 -25.27
N ALA A 312 9.90 -2.58 -24.65
CA ALA A 312 9.19 -3.84 -24.88
C ALA A 312 8.37 -3.84 -26.20
N SER A 313 8.49 -2.79 -27.02
CA SER A 313 7.80 -2.61 -28.31
C SER A 313 6.27 -2.50 -28.22
N ALA A 314 5.72 -2.16 -27.05
CA ALA A 314 4.31 -1.83 -26.86
C ALA A 314 4.18 -0.31 -26.83
N ASN A 315 3.59 0.32 -27.86
CA ASN A 315 3.49 1.78 -27.90
C ASN A 315 2.07 2.26 -28.18
N LYS A 316 1.47 2.88 -27.16
CA LYS A 316 0.61 4.08 -27.23
C LYS A 316 0.72 4.81 -25.89
N THR A 317 1.23 6.03 -25.87
CA THR A 317 1.06 6.97 -24.75
C THR A 317 -0.17 7.83 -25.01
N ALA A 318 -1.09 7.92 -24.06
CA ALA A 318 -2.14 8.93 -24.04
C ALA A 318 -1.63 10.15 -23.26
N GLY A 319 -1.91 11.35 -23.75
CA GLY A 319 -1.72 12.58 -22.99
C GLY A 319 -3.05 13.02 -22.38
N TYR A 320 -3.02 13.47 -21.13
CA TYR A 320 -4.18 14.06 -20.43
C TYR A 320 -4.17 15.59 -20.53
N ASN A 321 -5.35 16.21 -20.41
CA ASN A 321 -5.53 17.66 -20.42
C ASN A 321 -6.54 18.06 -19.33
N PHE A 322 -6.14 18.93 -18.40
CA PHE A 322 -6.96 19.39 -17.25
C PHE A 322 -7.71 20.69 -17.53
N ALA A 323 -7.69 21.19 -18.76
CA ALA A 323 -8.37 22.42 -19.13
C ALA A 323 -9.90 22.27 -18.95
N GLY A 324 -10.43 22.53 -17.76
CA GLY A 324 -11.88 22.55 -17.52
C GLY A 324 -12.40 22.42 -16.08
N ASP A 325 -11.58 22.07 -15.08
CA ASP A 325 -12.11 21.78 -13.74
C ASP A 325 -12.49 23.06 -12.95
N GLU A 326 -13.74 23.15 -12.47
CA GLU A 326 -14.28 24.32 -11.78
C GLU A 326 -13.65 24.56 -10.39
N ASP A 327 -13.25 23.50 -9.69
CA ASP A 327 -12.64 23.63 -8.35
C ASP A 327 -11.25 24.23 -8.46
N LEU A 328 -10.45 23.75 -9.44
CA LEU A 328 -9.13 24.30 -9.72
C LEU A 328 -9.19 25.78 -10.14
N GLN A 329 -10.24 26.20 -10.86
CA GLN A 329 -10.43 27.61 -11.21
C GLN A 329 -10.87 28.46 -10.01
N THR A 330 -11.66 27.90 -9.10
CA THR A 330 -12.11 28.58 -7.88
C THR A 330 -10.94 28.81 -6.92
N ILE A 331 -10.08 27.81 -6.75
CA ILE A 331 -8.88 27.89 -5.91
C ILE A 331 -7.90 28.96 -6.44
N LYS A 332 -7.70 29.06 -7.77
CA LYS A 332 -6.88 30.13 -8.39
C LYS A 332 -7.32 31.54 -7.97
N GLN A 333 -8.59 31.73 -7.60
CA GLN A 333 -9.16 33.02 -7.23
C GLN A 333 -9.16 33.26 -5.71
N ASN A 334 -8.83 32.25 -4.88
CA ASN A 334 -8.82 32.35 -3.43
C ASN A 334 -7.39 32.48 -2.88
N SER A 335 -7.09 33.56 -2.15
CA SER A 335 -5.76 33.81 -1.59
C SER A 335 -5.54 33.25 -0.18
N LYS A 336 -6.59 32.70 0.47
CA LYS A 336 -6.52 32.11 1.81
C LYS A 336 -6.18 30.63 1.80
N GLN A 337 -6.58 29.90 0.76
CA GLN A 337 -6.30 28.48 0.61
C GLN A 337 -5.00 28.33 -0.16
N ARG A 338 -3.99 27.78 0.50
CA ARG A 338 -2.58 27.85 0.06
C ARG A 338 -1.88 26.51 0.04
N TYR A 339 -2.32 25.55 0.86
CA TYR A 339 -1.54 24.36 1.13
C TYR A 339 -2.10 23.10 0.47
N ILE A 340 -1.20 22.13 0.28
CA ILE A 340 -1.49 20.81 -0.26
C ILE A 340 -1.35 19.82 0.89
N LYS A 341 -2.34 18.96 1.07
CA LYS A 341 -2.31 17.88 2.05
C LYS A 341 -2.50 16.54 1.34
N GLY A 342 -1.53 15.65 1.45
CA GLY A 342 -1.55 14.34 0.79
C GLY A 342 -1.62 13.19 1.78
N TYR A 343 -2.57 12.27 1.60
CA TYR A 343 -2.78 11.13 2.49
C TYR A 343 -2.81 9.82 1.72
N PHE A 344 -1.64 9.19 1.69
CA PHE A 344 -1.39 8.02 0.87
C PHE A 344 -1.40 6.75 1.71
N CYS A 345 -1.96 5.66 1.19
CA CYS A 345 -1.76 4.34 1.77
C CYS A 345 -0.52 3.65 1.20
N GLY A 346 -0.05 4.06 0.01
CA GLY A 346 1.15 3.55 -0.61
C GLY A 346 2.35 4.45 -0.40
N GLY A 347 3.29 4.05 0.45
CA GLY A 347 4.47 4.87 0.75
C GLY A 347 5.32 5.31 -0.44
N THR A 348 5.41 4.49 -1.49
CA THR A 348 6.15 4.91 -2.71
C THR A 348 5.41 5.95 -3.53
N LEU A 349 4.07 5.89 -3.56
CA LEU A 349 3.22 6.91 -4.17
C LEU A 349 3.30 8.21 -3.35
N ALA A 350 3.32 8.09 -2.02
CA ALA A 350 3.51 9.22 -1.11
C ALA A 350 4.87 9.93 -1.37
N SER A 351 5.96 9.17 -1.46
CA SER A 351 7.29 9.71 -1.77
C SER A 351 7.33 10.37 -3.15
N GLU A 352 6.68 9.78 -4.16
CA GLU A 352 6.57 10.40 -5.49
C GLU A 352 5.81 11.73 -5.43
N ALA A 353 4.68 11.76 -4.72
CA ALA A 353 3.85 12.94 -4.53
C ALA A 353 4.66 14.07 -3.91
N ALA A 354 5.34 13.78 -2.80
CA ALA A 354 6.18 14.74 -2.08
C ALA A 354 7.27 15.31 -3.00
N MET A 355 8.03 14.44 -3.67
CA MET A 355 9.08 14.82 -4.62
C MET A 355 8.54 15.73 -5.73
N ILE A 356 7.40 15.38 -6.30
CA ILE A 356 6.73 16.17 -7.33
C ILE A 356 6.35 17.55 -6.78
N VAL A 357 5.72 17.61 -5.60
CA VAL A 357 5.29 18.87 -4.97
C VAL A 357 6.48 19.76 -4.62
N GLU A 358 7.56 19.19 -4.09
CA GLU A 358 8.80 19.90 -3.76
C GLU A 358 9.44 20.55 -4.98
N ASP A 359 9.65 19.78 -6.06
CA ASP A 359 10.27 20.29 -7.30
C ASP A 359 9.36 21.31 -7.98
N ALA A 360 8.04 21.06 -8.00
CA ALA A 360 7.03 21.93 -8.58
C ALA A 360 6.94 23.32 -7.92
N LEU A 361 6.98 23.36 -6.60
CA LEU A 361 6.83 24.58 -5.82
C LEU A 361 8.17 25.23 -5.44
N GLU A 362 9.28 24.61 -5.86
CA GLU A 362 10.66 24.98 -5.52
C GLU A 362 10.84 25.10 -3.99
N LEU A 363 10.37 24.08 -3.25
CA LEU A 363 10.45 24.05 -1.79
C LEU A 363 11.86 23.63 -1.34
N ASP A 364 12.39 24.32 -0.33
CA ASP A 364 13.62 23.92 0.38
C ASP A 364 13.24 23.06 1.59
N ALA A 365 12.56 21.94 1.32
CA ALA A 365 12.08 21.01 2.34
C ALA A 365 13.20 20.06 2.82
N SER A 366 13.06 19.57 4.05
CA SER A 366 13.95 18.53 4.55
C SER A 366 13.70 17.23 3.79
N HIS A 367 14.76 16.58 3.30
CA HIS A 367 14.69 15.23 2.74
C HIS A 367 14.72 14.13 3.82
N GLU A 368 14.63 14.51 5.10
CA GLU A 368 14.40 13.57 6.19
C GLU A 368 12.90 13.31 6.32
N HIS A 369 12.49 12.05 6.18
CA HIS A 369 11.10 11.61 6.27
C HIS A 369 10.87 10.76 7.53
N PRO A 370 10.93 11.33 8.75
CA PRO A 370 10.65 10.56 9.96
C PRO A 370 9.18 10.13 9.98
N GLU A 371 8.92 8.90 10.45
CA GLU A 371 7.57 8.44 10.84
C GLU A 371 6.51 8.67 9.74
N GLY A 372 6.80 8.23 8.51
CA GLY A 372 5.88 8.35 7.36
C GLY A 372 5.64 9.77 6.83
N MET A 373 6.28 10.82 7.36
CA MET A 373 6.13 12.19 6.89
C MET A 373 6.99 12.46 5.64
N MET A 374 6.41 12.33 4.45
CA MET A 374 7.13 12.47 3.18
C MET A 374 7.35 13.93 2.76
N LEU A 375 6.49 14.86 3.18
CA LEU A 375 6.70 16.29 3.02
C LEU A 375 6.14 17.00 4.24
N GLN A 376 6.91 17.92 4.82
CA GLN A 376 6.40 18.90 5.78
C GLN A 376 7.11 20.23 5.52
N TYR A 377 6.40 21.18 4.92
CA TYR A 377 6.94 22.51 4.66
C TYR A 377 5.84 23.57 4.78
N GLU A 378 5.98 24.46 5.76
CA GLU A 378 4.91 25.39 6.17
C GLU A 378 3.62 24.61 6.46
N GLY A 379 2.54 24.82 5.70
CA GLY A 379 1.31 24.03 5.81
C GLY A 379 1.18 22.92 4.76
N HIS A 380 2.15 22.76 3.84
CA HIS A 380 2.17 21.62 2.92
C HIS A 380 2.57 20.36 3.68
N GLU A 381 1.81 19.29 3.48
CA GLU A 381 2.10 17.97 4.05
C GLU A 381 1.81 16.84 3.06
N VAL A 382 2.62 15.79 3.09
CA VAL A 382 2.35 14.51 2.43
C VAL A 382 2.74 13.41 3.40
N ILE A 383 1.80 12.52 3.69
CA ILE A 383 1.95 11.46 4.69
C ILE A 383 1.75 10.10 4.03
N ASP A 384 2.69 9.19 4.28
CA ASP A 384 2.55 7.75 4.12
C ASP A 384 1.85 7.18 5.36
N LEU A 385 0.54 6.98 5.27
CA LEU A 385 -0.24 6.40 6.36
C LEU A 385 0.02 4.89 6.54
N GLY A 386 0.71 4.25 5.59
CA GLY A 386 1.10 2.85 5.67
C GLY A 386 2.32 2.59 6.56
N ASP A 387 3.06 3.64 6.91
CA ASP A 387 4.23 3.55 7.78
C ASP A 387 3.87 3.03 9.18
N ASP A 388 4.79 2.29 9.81
CA ASP A 388 4.62 1.69 11.13
C ASP A 388 4.18 2.69 12.20
N ALA A 389 4.59 3.96 12.07
CA ALA A 389 4.18 5.02 12.98
C ALA A 389 2.65 5.21 13.03
N TYR A 390 1.94 4.91 11.93
CA TYR A 390 0.49 5.07 11.79
C TYR A 390 -0.28 3.75 11.89
N THR A 391 0.39 2.61 11.72
CA THR A 391 -0.24 1.29 11.68
C THR A 391 -0.09 0.48 12.98
N GLN A 392 0.67 0.97 13.97
CA GLN A 392 0.76 0.32 15.27
C GLN A 392 -0.61 0.11 15.93
N GLY A 393 -1.00 -1.16 16.06
CA GLY A 393 -2.28 -1.56 16.66
C GLY A 393 -3.51 -1.34 15.77
N ARG A 394 -3.31 -1.05 14.47
CA ARG A 394 -4.35 -0.84 13.46
C ARG A 394 -4.03 -1.69 12.21
N ALA A 395 -5.00 -1.87 11.30
CA ALA A 395 -4.65 -2.40 9.98
C ALA A 395 -3.90 -1.37 9.16
N HIS A 396 -3.18 -1.90 8.17
CA HIS A 396 -2.67 -1.11 7.08
C HIS A 396 -3.80 -0.36 6.34
N PRO A 397 -3.63 0.93 5.97
CA PRO A 397 -4.69 1.73 5.36
C PRO A 397 -5.12 1.31 3.94
N MET A 398 -4.40 0.38 3.33
CA MET A 398 -4.85 -0.28 2.09
C MET A 398 -6.04 -1.22 2.34
N ILE A 399 -6.18 -1.74 3.56
CA ILE A 399 -7.25 -2.64 3.98
C ILE A 399 -8.31 -1.85 4.75
N ASP A 400 -7.88 -0.98 5.66
CA ASP A 400 -8.77 -0.26 6.55
C ASP A 400 -8.85 1.24 6.20
N PRO A 401 -10.05 1.77 5.89
CA PRO A 401 -10.19 3.16 5.46
C PRO A 401 -10.16 4.18 6.61
N THR A 402 -10.27 3.76 7.87
CA THR A 402 -10.65 4.63 9.00
C THR A 402 -9.72 5.83 9.14
N LEU A 403 -8.41 5.57 9.24
CA LEU A 403 -7.41 6.64 9.38
C LEU A 403 -7.39 7.59 8.17
N ARG A 404 -7.63 7.06 6.97
CA ARG A 404 -7.63 7.85 5.75
C ARG A 404 -8.82 8.80 5.71
N VAL A 405 -10.00 8.31 6.12
CA VAL A 405 -11.21 9.12 6.25
C VAL A 405 -11.02 10.24 7.27
N GLU A 406 -10.49 9.92 8.46
CA GLU A 406 -10.17 10.91 9.50
C GLU A 406 -9.28 12.04 8.93
N LYS A 407 -8.22 11.68 8.19
CA LYS A 407 -7.30 12.67 7.60
C LYS A 407 -7.93 13.52 6.51
N VAL A 408 -8.78 12.95 5.66
CA VAL A 408 -9.53 13.72 4.66
C VAL A 408 -10.46 14.73 5.33
N GLU A 409 -11.17 14.32 6.39
CA GLU A 409 -12.05 15.22 7.14
C GLU A 409 -11.26 16.33 7.85
N GLU A 410 -10.11 16.01 8.47
CA GLU A 410 -9.20 16.99 9.08
C GLU A 410 -8.70 18.02 8.06
N ALA A 411 -8.26 17.59 6.88
CA ALA A 411 -7.78 18.49 5.84
C ALA A 411 -8.88 19.38 5.27
N ALA A 412 -10.07 18.83 5.05
CA ALA A 412 -11.20 19.59 4.53
C ALA A 412 -11.73 20.65 5.51
N ALA A 413 -11.57 20.41 6.83
CA ALA A 413 -11.93 21.36 7.86
C ALA A 413 -10.94 22.52 8.01
N ASP A 414 -9.70 22.38 7.52
CA ASP A 414 -8.65 23.40 7.59
C ASP A 414 -8.87 24.51 6.55
N ASP A 415 -8.95 25.75 7.04
CA ASP A 415 -9.18 26.97 6.26
C ASP A 415 -8.08 27.26 5.22
N GLU A 416 -6.87 26.74 5.42
CA GLU A 416 -5.72 27.00 4.54
C GLU A 416 -5.50 25.88 3.51
N THR A 417 -6.23 24.76 3.59
CA THR A 417 -6.14 23.68 2.61
C THR A 417 -6.73 24.11 1.27
N ALA A 418 -5.91 24.04 0.22
CA ALA A 418 -6.32 24.25 -1.16
C ALA A 418 -6.55 22.92 -1.89
N VAL A 419 -5.68 21.93 -1.65
CA VAL A 419 -5.69 20.67 -2.39
C VAL A 419 -5.52 19.51 -1.41
N ILE A 420 -6.37 18.49 -1.57
CA ILE A 420 -6.24 17.19 -0.91
C ILE A 420 -5.82 16.17 -1.97
N LEU A 421 -4.70 15.48 -1.74
CA LEU A 421 -4.19 14.40 -2.59
C LEU A 421 -4.44 13.04 -1.96
N LEU A 422 -4.91 12.09 -2.75
CA LEU A 422 -5.22 10.72 -2.34
C LEU A 422 -4.68 9.70 -3.35
N ASP A 423 -4.37 8.50 -2.89
CA ASP A 423 -4.22 7.32 -3.74
C ASP A 423 -5.35 6.31 -3.47
N ASN A 424 -5.78 5.61 -4.52
CA ASN A 424 -6.68 4.48 -4.43
C ASN A 424 -6.00 3.25 -5.05
N VAL A 425 -5.28 2.50 -4.21
CA VAL A 425 -4.61 1.27 -4.60
C VAL A 425 -5.58 0.11 -4.49
N ILE A 426 -5.91 -0.51 -5.63
CA ILE A 426 -6.81 -1.66 -5.72
C ILE A 426 -6.04 -2.96 -6.02
N GLY A 427 -6.76 -4.06 -6.23
CA GLY A 427 -6.20 -5.38 -6.46
C GLY A 427 -6.39 -6.33 -5.27
N TYR A 428 -5.75 -7.50 -5.33
CA TYR A 428 -5.79 -8.48 -4.26
C TYR A 428 -5.21 -7.92 -2.96
N GLY A 429 -5.81 -8.31 -1.84
CA GLY A 429 -5.40 -7.89 -0.50
C GLY A 429 -5.90 -6.49 -0.09
N ALA A 430 -6.21 -5.60 -1.03
CA ALA A 430 -6.75 -4.27 -0.74
C ALA A 430 -8.24 -4.32 -0.34
N HIS A 431 -8.75 -3.20 0.19
CA HIS A 431 -10.17 -3.01 0.51
C HIS A 431 -11.07 -3.24 -0.73
N GLU A 432 -12.29 -3.75 -0.51
CA GLU A 432 -13.21 -4.17 -1.58
C GLU A 432 -13.78 -2.99 -2.39
N ASP A 433 -13.95 -1.83 -1.77
CA ASP A 433 -14.46 -0.62 -2.45
C ASP A 433 -14.02 0.67 -1.75
N MET A 434 -12.74 1.04 -1.88
CA MET A 434 -12.21 2.24 -1.23
C MET A 434 -12.77 3.54 -1.87
N ALA A 435 -13.05 3.55 -3.18
CA ALA A 435 -13.72 4.69 -3.82
C ALA A 435 -15.12 4.93 -3.25
N GLY A 436 -15.88 3.86 -3.00
CA GLY A 436 -17.19 3.94 -2.35
C GLY A 436 -17.15 4.51 -0.93
N VAL A 437 -16.00 4.42 -0.24
CA VAL A 437 -15.77 5.04 1.06
C VAL A 437 -15.39 6.52 0.92
N PHE A 438 -14.46 6.85 0.02
CA PHE A 438 -13.99 8.24 -0.14
C PHE A 438 -15.02 9.16 -0.80
N ALA A 439 -15.75 8.68 -1.80
CA ALA A 439 -16.74 9.47 -2.53
C ALA A 439 -17.72 10.23 -1.60
N PRO A 440 -18.47 9.58 -0.69
CA PRO A 440 -19.40 10.28 0.20
C PRO A 440 -18.70 11.23 1.19
N VAL A 441 -17.49 10.90 1.63
CA VAL A 441 -16.70 11.75 2.54
C VAL A 441 -16.30 13.04 1.84
N VAL A 442 -15.80 12.95 0.61
CA VAL A 442 -15.41 14.13 -0.19
C VAL A 442 -16.63 14.96 -0.57
N GLU A 443 -17.75 14.35 -0.99
CA GLU A 443 -18.98 15.07 -1.31
C GLU A 443 -19.48 15.89 -0.11
N LYS A 444 -19.54 15.26 1.07
CA LYS A 444 -19.95 15.92 2.31
C LYS A 444 -18.99 17.05 2.68
N ALA A 445 -17.68 16.81 2.59
CA ALA A 445 -16.65 17.79 2.87
C ALA A 445 -16.73 19.01 1.94
N LYS A 446 -16.92 18.79 0.64
CA LYS A 446 -17.10 19.87 -0.34
C LYS A 446 -18.38 20.66 -0.10
N ALA A 447 -19.49 20.00 0.20
CA ALA A 447 -20.75 20.68 0.52
C ALA A 447 -20.61 21.56 1.78
N GLN A 448 -19.93 21.06 2.81
CA GLN A 448 -19.64 21.82 4.03
C GLN A 448 -18.76 23.04 3.72
N ALA A 449 -17.64 22.85 3.01
CA ALA A 449 -16.74 23.92 2.61
C ALA A 449 -17.48 25.02 1.81
N ALA A 450 -18.31 24.63 0.84
CA ALA A 450 -19.12 25.57 0.06
C ALA A 450 -20.10 26.38 0.91
N SER A 451 -20.71 25.76 1.93
CA SER A 451 -21.62 26.46 2.86
C SER A 451 -20.93 27.54 3.70
N GLU A 452 -19.61 27.41 3.87
CA GLU A 452 -18.74 28.35 4.59
C GLU A 452 -18.04 29.35 3.65
N GLY A 453 -18.33 29.28 2.34
CA GLY A 453 -17.68 30.12 1.32
C GLY A 453 -16.24 29.72 1.02
N LYS A 454 -15.88 28.46 1.26
CA LYS A 454 -14.58 27.84 0.98
C LYS A 454 -14.69 26.89 -0.22
N ALA A 455 -13.57 26.55 -0.86
CA ALA A 455 -13.54 25.54 -1.92
C ALA A 455 -12.16 24.88 -2.00
N PHE A 456 -12.09 23.55 -1.95
CA PHE A 456 -10.83 22.81 -2.12
C PHE A 456 -10.96 21.81 -3.27
N ALA A 457 -9.83 21.43 -3.86
CA ALA A 457 -9.78 20.40 -4.88
C ALA A 457 -9.38 19.08 -4.22
N ALA A 458 -10.11 18.02 -4.51
CA ALA A 458 -9.71 16.66 -4.20
C ALA A 458 -9.14 16.03 -5.48
N ILE A 459 -7.94 15.48 -5.40
CA ILE A 459 -7.26 14.83 -6.52
C ILE A 459 -6.87 13.42 -6.07
N ALA A 460 -7.18 12.42 -6.88
CA ALA A 460 -6.83 11.04 -6.61
C ALA A 460 -6.10 10.38 -7.77
N SER A 461 -5.12 9.52 -7.46
CA SER A 461 -4.63 8.51 -8.40
C SER A 461 -5.29 7.16 -8.11
N VAL A 462 -5.54 6.35 -9.14
CA VAL A 462 -6.05 4.99 -8.99
C VAL A 462 -5.00 4.02 -9.52
N THR A 463 -4.44 3.20 -8.63
CA THR A 463 -3.44 2.18 -8.96
C THR A 463 -4.13 0.82 -9.10
N GLY A 464 -4.30 0.37 -10.34
CA GLY A 464 -4.82 -0.97 -10.64
C GLY A 464 -5.20 -1.17 -12.09
N THR A 465 -5.88 -2.29 -12.37
CA THR A 465 -6.28 -2.71 -13.71
C THR A 465 -7.79 -2.98 -13.80
N ALA A 466 -8.30 -3.09 -15.05
CA ALA A 466 -9.71 -3.37 -15.30
C ALA A 466 -10.17 -4.74 -14.79
N GLU A 467 -9.24 -5.68 -14.60
CA GLU A 467 -9.50 -7.06 -14.18
C GLU A 467 -9.33 -7.25 -12.66
N ASP A 468 -8.91 -6.22 -11.93
CA ASP A 468 -8.87 -6.27 -10.46
C ASP A 468 -10.28 -6.47 -9.87
N PRO A 469 -10.41 -7.11 -8.70
CA PRO A 469 -11.72 -7.38 -8.08
C PRO A 469 -12.62 -6.14 -7.92
N GLN A 470 -12.03 -4.99 -7.66
CA GLN A 470 -12.71 -3.71 -7.46
C GLN A 470 -13.08 -3.01 -8.77
N VAL A 471 -12.56 -3.47 -9.92
CA VAL A 471 -12.72 -2.91 -11.26
C VAL A 471 -12.27 -1.45 -11.38
N PHE A 472 -11.12 -1.22 -12.01
CA PHE A 472 -10.53 0.12 -12.17
C PHE A 472 -11.53 1.21 -12.57
N GLN A 473 -12.34 0.99 -13.62
CA GLN A 473 -13.25 2.02 -14.11
C GLN A 473 -14.37 2.36 -13.12
N ASP A 474 -14.88 1.37 -12.37
CA ASP A 474 -15.91 1.61 -11.35
C ASP A 474 -15.39 2.52 -10.23
N GLN A 475 -14.12 2.32 -9.83
CA GLN A 475 -13.47 3.15 -8.83
C GLN A 475 -13.23 4.58 -9.32
N VAL A 476 -12.82 4.74 -10.58
CA VAL A 476 -12.68 6.06 -11.24
C VAL A 476 -14.03 6.77 -11.29
N ASP A 477 -15.07 6.12 -11.80
CA ASP A 477 -16.40 6.70 -11.99
C ASP A 477 -17.00 7.18 -10.66
N LYS A 478 -16.84 6.42 -9.58
CA LYS A 478 -17.30 6.81 -8.22
C LYS A 478 -16.60 8.06 -7.70
N LEU A 479 -15.29 8.15 -7.87
CA LEU A 479 -14.50 9.29 -7.43
C LEU A 479 -14.86 10.54 -8.26
N GLU A 480 -14.93 10.42 -9.58
CA GLU A 480 -15.30 11.53 -10.47
C GLU A 480 -16.73 12.02 -10.20
N ALA A 481 -17.68 11.12 -9.92
CA ALA A 481 -19.04 11.48 -9.55
C ALA A 481 -19.11 12.31 -8.26
N ALA A 482 -18.21 12.06 -7.30
CA ALA A 482 -18.02 12.85 -6.08
C ALA A 482 -17.28 14.18 -6.30
N GLY A 483 -16.91 14.49 -7.56
CA GLY A 483 -16.13 15.65 -7.94
C GLY A 483 -14.64 15.52 -7.64
N VAL A 484 -14.11 14.32 -7.41
CA VAL A 484 -12.66 14.10 -7.29
C VAL A 484 -12.04 14.11 -8.68
N ILE A 485 -10.94 14.84 -8.85
CA ILE A 485 -10.16 14.81 -10.08
C ILE A 485 -9.32 13.54 -10.09
N VAL A 486 -9.64 12.59 -10.95
CA VAL A 486 -8.86 11.36 -11.07
C VAL A 486 -7.80 11.49 -12.15
N THR A 487 -6.53 11.24 -11.80
CA THR A 487 -5.40 11.40 -12.72
C THR A 487 -4.25 10.45 -12.39
N ASP A 488 -3.44 10.13 -13.40
CA ASP A 488 -2.14 9.49 -13.17
C ASP A 488 -1.17 10.47 -12.46
N MET A 489 -0.18 9.93 -11.73
CA MET A 489 0.64 10.69 -10.78
C MET A 489 1.58 11.73 -11.43
N LYS A 490 2.08 11.47 -12.64
CA LYS A 490 3.00 12.37 -13.38
C LYS A 490 2.41 13.74 -13.66
N VAL A 491 1.08 13.81 -13.79
CA VAL A 491 0.36 15.05 -14.05
C VAL A 491 0.54 16.06 -12.93
N ILE A 492 0.73 15.58 -11.70
CA ILE A 492 0.94 16.45 -10.56
C ILE A 492 2.23 17.27 -10.78
N GLY A 493 3.23 16.78 -11.54
CA GLY A 493 4.57 17.37 -11.63
C GLY A 493 5.14 17.82 -12.99
N HIS A 494 4.65 17.37 -14.15
CA HIS A 494 5.37 17.70 -15.40
C HIS A 494 5.04 19.08 -16.02
N THR A 495 6.10 19.89 -16.14
CA THR A 495 6.36 21.13 -16.93
C THR A 495 5.20 22.03 -17.38
N SER A 496 5.16 23.22 -16.76
CA SER A 496 4.87 24.56 -17.34
C SER A 496 3.66 24.76 -18.27
N GLY A 497 2.72 23.82 -18.30
CA GLY A 497 1.35 24.08 -18.75
C GLY A 497 0.60 24.88 -17.68
N ALA A 498 -0.15 25.90 -18.06
CA ALA A 498 -1.08 26.60 -17.14
C ALA A 498 -2.21 25.69 -16.61
N ASP A 499 -2.26 24.46 -17.12
CA ASP A 499 -3.28 23.43 -16.94
C ASP A 499 -2.72 22.18 -16.21
N THR A 500 -1.66 22.28 -15.41
CA THR A 500 -1.26 21.21 -14.47
C THR A 500 -1.53 21.64 -13.04
N VAL A 501 -1.69 20.69 -12.10
CA VAL A 501 -1.88 20.98 -10.66
C VAL A 501 -0.80 21.94 -10.16
N THR A 502 0.45 21.70 -10.58
CA THR A 502 1.59 22.60 -10.37
C THR A 502 1.42 23.97 -11.01
N GLY A 503 1.00 24.06 -12.28
CA GLY A 503 0.73 25.34 -12.95
C GLY A 503 -0.38 26.16 -12.28
N ILE A 504 -1.35 25.47 -11.65
CA ILE A 504 -2.41 26.08 -10.85
C ILE A 504 -1.86 26.63 -9.54
N LEU A 505 -1.07 25.85 -8.79
CA LEU A 505 -0.48 26.25 -7.52
C LEU A 505 0.57 27.37 -7.67
N LEU A 506 1.40 27.33 -8.73
CA LEU A 506 2.31 28.43 -9.07
C LEU A 506 1.55 29.73 -9.39
N GLY A 507 0.35 29.62 -9.98
CA GLY A 507 -0.57 30.74 -10.19
C GLY A 507 -1.07 31.37 -8.89
N ILE A 508 -1.32 30.55 -7.85
CA ILE A 508 -1.69 31.02 -6.51
C ILE A 508 -0.51 31.74 -5.85
N LYS A 509 0.72 31.18 -5.93
CA LYS A 509 1.95 31.79 -5.40
C LYS A 509 2.30 33.12 -6.09
N ALA A 510 2.00 33.27 -7.38
CA ALA A 510 2.22 34.52 -8.12
C ALA A 510 1.15 35.60 -7.87
N GLY A 511 0.03 35.26 -7.23
CA GLY A 511 -1.06 36.16 -6.84
C GLY A 511 -0.90 36.81 -5.45
N THR A 512 0.19 36.51 -4.73
CA THR A 512 0.61 37.11 -3.46
C THR A 512 1.79 38.04 -3.66
#